data_AF-A0A1N5V4E3-F1
#
_entry.id   AF-A0A1N5V4E3-F1
#
_cell.length_a   1.000
_cell.length_b   1.000
_cell.length_c   1.000
_cell.angle_alpha   90.00
_cell.angle_beta   90.00
_cell.angle_gamma   90.00
#
_symmetry.space_group_name_H-M   'P 1'
#
loop_
_entity.id
_entity.type
_entity.pdbx_description
1 polymer ?
#
loop_
_entity_poly.entity_id
_entity_poly.type
_entity_poly.pdbx_seq_one_letter_code
_entity_poly.pdbx_strand_id
1 'polypeptide(L)'
;MKPNNDKMHRLSYFHGEGEYNYTKEHQTTLTIPTNRQTSGKESLSKDLLSIKTMSYCSRYNSCEAPICPLDILVKKRTYAEGDPECGMARATRHRYWENMPEELKKELPYQGYFQGEFTRLKAARERWESLSEGEKQGVLDRLKDIRNSKKGDGPR
;
A
#
# COMPACT_ATOMS: atom_id res chain seq x y z
N MET A 1 6.03 -40.94 20.57
CA MET A 1 4.73 -40.55 19.98
C MET A 1 4.59 -39.04 20.08
N LYS A 2 4.48 -38.33 18.95
CA LYS A 2 4.34 -36.86 18.91
C LYS A 2 2.86 -36.50 18.74
N PRO A 3 2.30 -35.54 19.49
CA PRO A 3 0.99 -35.00 19.15
C PRO A 3 1.09 -33.91 18.07
N ASN A 4 0.23 -34.03 17.07
CA ASN A 4 -0.07 -33.04 16.03
C ASN A 4 -0.62 -31.75 16.65
N ASN A 5 -0.11 -30.60 16.21
CA ASN A 5 -0.67 -29.28 16.51
C ASN A 5 -1.11 -28.62 15.19
N ASP A 6 -2.27 -29.05 14.70
CA ASP A 6 -3.01 -28.31 13.68
C ASP A 6 -4.08 -27.47 14.40
N LYS A 7 -3.83 -26.16 14.50
CA LYS A 7 -4.85 -25.17 14.85
C LYS A 7 -4.83 -24.06 13.82
N MET A 8 -5.50 -24.32 12.70
CA MET A 8 -6.01 -23.24 11.85
C MET A 8 -7.10 -22.48 12.63
N HIS A 9 -6.77 -21.26 13.05
CA HIS A 9 -7.75 -20.30 13.54
C HIS A 9 -8.58 -19.80 12.35
N ARG A 10 -9.79 -20.36 12.23
CA ARG A 10 -10.87 -19.93 11.35
C ARG A 10 -11.40 -18.58 11.89
N LEU A 11 -10.88 -17.47 11.37
CA LEU A 11 -11.45 -16.14 11.61
C LEU A 11 -12.70 -15.98 10.73
N SER A 12 -13.84 -15.88 11.40
CA SER A 12 -15.16 -15.64 10.82
C SER A 12 -15.20 -14.32 10.07
N TYR A 13 -15.42 -14.41 8.76
CA TYR A 13 -15.77 -13.30 7.88
C TYR A 13 -17.13 -12.72 8.29
N PHE A 14 -17.15 -11.49 8.80
CA PHE A 14 -18.37 -10.69 8.82
C PHE A 14 -18.57 -10.10 7.42
N HIS A 15 -19.54 -10.61 6.67
CA HIS A 15 -20.10 -9.92 5.51
C HIS A 15 -21.03 -8.83 6.02
N GLY A 16 -20.54 -7.59 6.07
CA GLY A 16 -21.39 -6.42 6.24
C GLY A 16 -21.79 -5.91 4.85
N GLU A 17 -22.92 -6.38 4.34
CA GLU A 17 -23.62 -5.69 3.26
C GLU A 17 -24.27 -4.43 3.85
N GLY A 18 -23.48 -3.36 3.92
CA GLY A 18 -23.98 -2.03 4.26
C GLY A 18 -24.35 -1.30 2.98
N GLU A 19 -25.65 -1.14 2.74
CA GLU A 19 -26.17 -0.14 1.82
C GLU A 19 -25.75 1.26 2.32
N TYR A 20 -24.83 1.89 1.59
CA TYR A 20 -24.37 3.25 1.90
C TYR A 20 -25.42 4.26 1.45
N ASN A 21 -26.31 4.67 2.37
CA ASN A 21 -27.12 5.86 2.20
C ASN A 21 -26.25 7.11 2.33
N TYR A 22 -25.84 7.66 1.18
CA TYR A 22 -25.12 8.93 1.08
C TYR A 22 -26.07 10.08 1.42
N THR A 23 -25.91 10.68 2.61
CA THR A 23 -26.44 12.03 2.87
C THR A 23 -25.44 12.90 3.65
N LYS A 24 -25.34 14.14 3.16
CA LYS A 24 -24.76 15.37 3.74
C LYS A 24 -23.23 15.55 3.82
N GLU A 25 -22.75 16.23 2.79
CA GLU A 25 -22.04 17.52 2.88
C GLU A 25 -20.99 17.68 3.99
N HIS A 26 -19.82 17.08 3.77
CA HIS A 26 -18.57 17.70 4.19
C HIS A 26 -17.79 18.08 2.93
N GLN A 27 -17.77 19.38 2.62
CA GLN A 27 -16.91 19.95 1.59
C GLN A 27 -15.45 19.71 1.99
N THR A 28 -14.86 18.62 1.52
CA THR A 28 -13.41 18.50 1.45
C THR A 28 -12.94 19.44 0.35
N THR A 29 -12.25 20.53 0.73
CA THR A 29 -11.57 21.43 -0.19
C THR A 29 -10.39 20.71 -0.84
N LEU A 30 -10.68 19.76 -1.72
CA LEU A 30 -9.74 19.30 -2.73
C LEU A 30 -9.52 20.48 -3.66
N THR A 31 -8.37 21.13 -3.57
CA THR A 31 -7.95 22.15 -4.53
C THR A 31 -7.83 21.51 -5.91
N ILE A 32 -8.91 21.58 -6.68
CA ILE A 32 -8.95 21.24 -8.09
C ILE A 32 -8.05 22.26 -8.80
N PRO A 33 -6.98 21.84 -9.51
CA PRO A 33 -6.17 22.77 -10.29
C PRO A 33 -7.02 23.36 -11.43
N THR A 34 -7.45 24.60 -11.27
CA THR A 34 -8.18 25.37 -12.30
C THR A 34 -7.19 25.92 -13.34
N ASN A 35 -6.53 25.06 -14.11
CA ASN A 35 -6.10 25.42 -15.47
C ASN A 35 -5.56 24.22 -16.27
N ARG A 36 -6.43 23.55 -17.03
CA ARG A 36 -6.16 23.13 -18.42
C ARG A 36 -7.41 22.52 -19.04
N GLN A 37 -7.96 23.22 -20.03
CA GLN A 37 -8.97 22.67 -20.93
C GLN A 37 -8.31 21.63 -21.85
N THR A 38 -8.46 20.35 -21.53
CA THR A 38 -8.42 19.24 -22.51
C THR A 38 -9.22 18.05 -21.97
N SER A 39 -10.15 17.51 -22.78
CA SER A 39 -10.82 16.19 -22.66
C SER A 39 -11.62 15.84 -21.39
N GLY A 40 -12.71 16.58 -21.12
CA GLY A 40 -13.61 16.40 -19.97
C GLY A 40 -14.45 15.10 -19.87
N LYS A 41 -14.07 13.98 -20.50
CA LYS A 41 -14.70 12.66 -20.24
C LYS A 41 -13.72 11.65 -19.62
N GLU A 42 -12.44 11.70 -19.98
CA GLU A 42 -11.42 10.81 -19.42
C GLU A 42 -10.87 11.28 -18.08
N SER A 43 -10.85 12.60 -17.80
CA SER A 43 -10.35 13.08 -16.50
C SER A 43 -11.32 12.71 -15.37
N LEU A 44 -12.62 12.87 -15.62
CA LEU A 44 -13.70 12.49 -14.70
C LEU A 44 -13.66 11.00 -14.33
N SER A 45 -13.29 10.10 -15.25
CA SER A 45 -13.19 8.67 -14.94
C SER A 45 -12.01 8.36 -14.02
N LYS A 46 -10.86 9.02 -14.20
CA LYS A 46 -9.67 8.81 -13.35
C LYS A 46 -9.78 9.43 -11.98
N ASP A 47 -10.46 10.57 -11.85
CA ASP A 47 -10.69 11.19 -10.54
C ASP A 47 -11.61 10.32 -9.67
N LEU A 48 -12.69 9.76 -10.26
CA LEU A 48 -13.55 8.79 -9.57
C LEU A 48 -12.79 7.53 -9.17
N LEU A 49 -11.90 7.04 -10.03
CA LEU A 49 -11.09 5.87 -9.75
C LEU A 49 -10.08 6.14 -8.62
N SER A 50 -9.46 7.32 -8.62
CA SER A 50 -8.58 7.80 -7.56
C SER A 50 -9.30 7.85 -6.22
N ILE A 51 -10.50 8.43 -6.16
CA ILE A 51 -11.35 8.43 -4.96
C ILE A 51 -11.64 6.98 -4.52
N LYS A 52 -12.01 6.11 -5.46
CA LYS A 52 -12.34 4.71 -5.19
C LYS A 52 -11.15 3.91 -4.66
N THR A 53 -9.93 4.15 -5.13
CA THR A 53 -8.75 3.46 -4.59
C THR A 53 -8.35 4.02 -3.23
N MET A 54 -8.42 5.33 -3.05
CA MET A 54 -8.10 5.95 -1.76
C MET A 54 -9.09 5.55 -0.67
N SER A 55 -10.36 5.30 -0.98
CA SER A 55 -11.39 4.91 0.00
C SER A 55 -11.16 3.55 0.66
N TYR A 56 -10.27 2.70 0.13
CA TYR A 56 -9.84 1.47 0.82
C TYR A 56 -8.98 1.76 2.06
N CYS A 57 -8.39 2.95 2.14
CA CYS A 57 -7.64 3.38 3.31
C CYS A 57 -8.60 3.67 4.47
N SER A 58 -8.38 3.04 5.63
CA SER A 58 -9.15 3.31 6.84
C SER A 58 -9.10 4.77 7.31
N ARG A 59 -8.06 5.51 6.89
CA ARG A 59 -7.87 6.93 7.22
C ARG A 59 -8.37 7.87 6.13
N TYR A 60 -9.01 7.37 5.06
CA TYR A 60 -9.34 8.19 3.89
C TYR A 60 -10.05 9.51 4.24
N ASN A 61 -11.08 9.44 5.08
CA ASN A 61 -11.89 10.60 5.45
C ASN A 61 -11.21 11.60 6.40
N SER A 62 -10.07 11.23 7.00
CA SER A 62 -9.35 12.05 7.99
C SER A 62 -7.87 12.26 7.66
N CYS A 63 -7.42 11.78 6.50
CA CYS A 63 -6.04 11.90 6.08
C CYS A 63 -5.84 13.21 5.32
N GLU A 64 -4.96 14.07 5.85
CA GLU A 64 -4.63 15.36 5.26
C GLU A 64 -3.43 15.30 4.30
N ALA A 65 -2.77 14.13 4.21
CA ALA A 65 -1.57 13.99 3.37
C ALA A 65 -1.90 14.20 1.88
N PRO A 66 -1.27 15.18 1.20
CA PRO A 66 -1.55 15.48 -0.20
C PRO A 66 -1.04 14.39 -1.16
N ILE A 67 -0.07 13.59 -0.71
CA ILE A 67 0.49 12.45 -1.45
C ILE A 67 0.07 11.15 -0.77
N CYS A 68 -0.79 10.39 -1.45
CA CYS A 68 -1.24 9.07 -1.01
C CYS A 68 -0.75 7.99 -1.98
N PRO A 69 -0.10 6.90 -1.52
CA PRO A 69 0.35 5.81 -2.39
C PRO A 69 -0.80 4.90 -2.86
N LEU A 70 -2.02 5.12 -2.37
CA LEU A 70 -3.26 4.52 -2.87
C LEU A 70 -4.04 5.48 -3.80
N ASP A 71 -3.44 6.61 -4.19
CA ASP A 71 -3.97 7.49 -5.23
C ASP A 71 -3.36 7.11 -6.60
N ILE A 72 -4.20 6.77 -7.57
CA ILE A 72 -3.77 6.52 -8.96
C ILE A 72 -3.12 7.75 -9.59
N LEU A 73 -3.56 8.95 -9.17
CA LEU A 73 -3.06 10.23 -9.65
C LEU A 73 -1.89 10.76 -8.82
N VAL A 74 -1.29 9.97 -7.93
CA VAL A 74 -0.19 10.37 -7.04
C VAL A 74 0.95 11.12 -7.77
N LYS A 75 1.28 10.74 -9.02
CA LYS A 75 2.32 11.40 -9.83
C LYS A 75 1.98 12.82 -10.26
N LYS A 76 0.68 13.16 -10.30
CA LYS A 76 0.17 14.48 -10.67
C LYS A 76 -0.07 15.37 -9.46
N ARG A 77 -0.09 14.79 -8.25
CA ARG A 77 -0.22 15.55 -7.01
C ARG A 77 1.08 16.28 -6.72
N THR A 78 0.95 17.50 -6.25
CA THR A 78 2.04 18.34 -5.76
C THR A 78 1.93 18.46 -4.26
N TYR A 79 3.05 18.64 -3.57
CA TYR A 79 3.11 18.96 -2.15
C TYR A 79 4.06 20.13 -1.95
N ALA A 80 3.80 20.93 -0.92
CA ALA A 80 4.68 21.97 -0.45
C ALA A 80 5.57 21.44 0.67
N GLU A 81 6.69 22.13 0.91
CA GLU A 81 7.51 21.88 2.09
C GLU A 81 6.69 22.17 3.36
N GLY A 82 6.65 21.20 4.27
CA GLY A 82 5.84 21.28 5.49
C GLY A 82 4.45 20.63 5.41
N ASP A 83 4.02 20.17 4.23
CA ASP A 83 2.77 19.40 4.12
C ASP A 83 2.85 18.09 4.92
N PRO A 84 1.72 17.64 5.51
CA PRO A 84 1.69 16.43 6.30
C PRO A 84 1.98 15.19 5.45
N GLU A 85 2.85 14.30 5.95
CA GLU A 85 3.11 13.01 5.31
C GLU A 85 2.14 11.92 5.76
N CYS A 86 1.93 10.90 4.92
CA CYS A 86 1.14 9.73 5.31
C CYS A 86 1.88 8.92 6.39
N GLY A 87 1.48 9.07 7.65
CA GLY A 87 2.04 8.33 8.79
C GLY A 87 1.63 6.85 8.87
N MET A 88 0.98 6.28 7.86
CA MET A 88 0.60 4.86 7.87
C MET A 88 1.82 3.99 7.59
N ALA A 89 2.02 2.90 8.33
CA ALA A 89 3.14 1.99 8.10
C ALA A 89 3.13 1.38 6.69
N ARG A 90 4.32 1.20 6.11
CA ARG A 90 4.52 0.67 4.76
C ARG A 90 3.79 -0.65 4.49
N ALA A 91 3.89 -1.62 5.41
CA ALA A 91 3.22 -2.90 5.29
C ALA A 91 1.69 -2.76 5.29
N THR A 92 1.16 -1.85 6.11
CA THR A 92 -0.28 -1.58 6.18
C THR A 92 -0.80 -0.99 4.88
N ARG A 93 -0.08 -0.05 4.25
CA ARG A 93 -0.45 0.53 2.96
C ARG A 93 -0.48 -0.52 1.85
N HIS A 94 0.54 -1.39 1.81
CA HIS A 94 0.57 -2.49 0.84
C HIS A 94 -0.61 -3.46 1.04
N ARG A 95 -0.94 -3.81 2.28
CA ARG A 95 -2.10 -4.66 2.59
C ARG A 95 -3.42 -4.07 2.08
N TYR A 96 -3.59 -2.75 2.13
CA TYR A 96 -4.78 -2.12 1.54
C TYR A 96 -4.83 -2.31 0.02
N TRP A 97 -3.69 -2.18 -0.67
CA TRP A 97 -3.60 -2.51 -2.10
C TRP A 97 -3.89 -4.00 -2.36
N GLU A 98 -3.36 -4.93 -1.57
CA GLU A 98 -3.61 -6.37 -1.72
C GLU A 98 -5.10 -6.74 -1.57
N ASN A 99 -5.85 -5.97 -0.79
CA ASN A 99 -7.29 -6.18 -0.58
C ASN A 99 -8.18 -5.51 -1.64
N MET A 100 -7.61 -4.76 -2.59
CA MET A 100 -8.38 -4.17 -3.69
C MET A 100 -8.77 -5.23 -4.74
N PRO A 101 -9.90 -5.01 -5.45
CA PRO A 101 -10.21 -5.71 -6.69
C PRO A 101 -9.08 -5.59 -7.70
N GLU A 102 -8.93 -6.63 -8.52
CA GLU A 102 -7.83 -6.75 -9.48
C GLU A 102 -7.83 -5.63 -10.52
N GLU A 103 -9.01 -5.11 -10.86
CA GLU A 103 -9.20 -3.98 -11.77
C GLU A 103 -8.59 -2.70 -11.20
N LEU A 104 -8.65 -2.50 -9.88
CA LEU A 104 -8.06 -1.34 -9.22
C LEU A 104 -6.56 -1.50 -8.97
N LYS A 105 -6.13 -2.72 -8.65
CA LYS A 105 -4.71 -3.02 -8.38
C LYS A 105 -3.81 -2.65 -9.54
N LYS A 106 -4.26 -2.94 -10.77
CA LYS A 106 -3.52 -2.69 -12.02
C LYS A 106 -3.31 -1.21 -12.32
N GLU A 107 -4.19 -0.36 -11.79
CA GLU A 107 -4.17 1.08 -12.04
C GLU A 107 -3.24 1.82 -11.06
N LEU A 108 -2.91 1.19 -9.93
CA LEU A 108 -2.02 1.79 -8.92
C LEU A 108 -0.55 1.62 -9.32
N PRO A 109 0.18 2.71 -9.59
CA PRO A 109 1.52 2.64 -10.17
C PRO A 109 2.57 2.02 -9.24
N TYR A 110 2.32 2.04 -7.93
CA TYR A 110 3.30 1.68 -6.90
C TYR A 110 2.79 0.66 -5.89
N GLN A 111 1.67 -0.02 -6.16
CA GLN A 111 1.20 -1.14 -5.33
C GLN A 111 1.05 -0.81 -3.82
N GLY A 112 0.61 0.41 -3.51
CA GLY A 112 0.48 0.90 -2.12
C GLY A 112 1.79 1.36 -1.46
N TYR A 113 2.90 1.38 -2.20
CA TYR A 113 4.18 1.96 -1.78
C TYR A 113 4.34 3.39 -2.30
N PHE A 114 5.19 4.16 -1.63
CA PHE A 114 5.71 5.37 -2.26
C PHE A 114 6.70 5.02 -3.37
N GLN A 115 6.87 5.90 -4.36
CA GLN A 115 7.75 5.67 -5.50
C GLN A 115 9.16 5.22 -5.09
N GLY A 116 9.79 5.92 -4.13
CA GLY A 116 11.13 5.57 -3.67
C GLY A 116 11.20 4.19 -3.00
N GLU A 117 10.16 3.80 -2.26
CA GLU A 117 10.08 2.46 -1.65
C GLU A 117 9.91 1.37 -2.70
N PHE A 118 9.05 1.61 -3.69
CA PHE A 118 8.79 0.70 -4.79
C PHE A 118 10.05 0.49 -5.64
N THR A 119 10.77 1.56 -5.99
CA THR A 119 12.03 1.48 -6.72
C THR A 119 13.08 0.65 -5.96
N ARG A 120 13.21 0.86 -4.65
CA ARG A 120 14.14 0.07 -3.82
C ARG A 120 13.75 -1.41 -3.78
N LEU A 121 12.46 -1.72 -3.67
CA LEU A 121 11.95 -3.09 -3.72
C LEU A 121 12.25 -3.76 -5.06
N LYS A 122 11.94 -3.06 -6.16
CA LYS A 122 12.15 -3.59 -7.50
C LYS A 122 13.62 -3.90 -7.73
N ALA A 123 14.50 -2.96 -7.39
CA ALA A 123 15.94 -3.16 -7.50
C ALA A 123 16.46 -4.31 -6.61
N ALA A 124 15.90 -4.48 -5.41
CA ALA A 124 16.26 -5.61 -4.54
C ALA A 124 15.81 -6.95 -5.13
N ARG A 125 14.61 -7.00 -5.74
CA ARG A 125 14.09 -8.18 -6.43
C ARG A 125 14.95 -8.53 -7.65
N GLU A 126 15.24 -7.56 -8.50
CA GLU A 126 16.09 -7.75 -9.70
C GLU A 126 17.47 -8.28 -9.31
N ARG A 127 18.10 -7.70 -8.27
CA ARG A 127 19.36 -8.24 -7.73
C ARG A 127 19.22 -9.68 -7.27
N TRP A 128 18.17 -10.00 -6.51
CA TRP A 128 17.91 -11.36 -6.04
C TRP A 128 17.71 -12.36 -7.18
N GLU A 129 16.95 -11.99 -8.20
CA GLU A 129 16.67 -12.84 -9.37
C GLU A 129 17.91 -13.06 -10.24
N SER A 130 18.85 -12.12 -10.25
CA SER A 130 20.13 -12.25 -10.97
C SER A 130 21.15 -13.19 -10.33
N LEU A 131 20.94 -13.58 -9.06
CA LEU A 131 21.81 -14.53 -8.37
C LEU A 131 21.57 -15.96 -8.85
N SER A 132 22.64 -16.75 -8.93
CA SER A 132 22.53 -18.21 -9.07
C SER A 132 21.90 -18.84 -7.82
N GLU A 133 21.37 -20.06 -7.95
CA GLU A 133 20.77 -20.77 -6.81
C GLU A 133 21.76 -21.01 -5.67
N GLY A 134 23.05 -21.26 -5.99
CA GLY A 134 24.10 -21.37 -4.98
C GLY A 134 24.34 -20.06 -4.20
N GLU A 135 24.32 -18.93 -4.89
CA GLU A 135 24.45 -17.62 -4.25
C GLU A 135 23.24 -17.25 -3.40
N LYS A 136 22.01 -17.55 -3.90
CA LYS A 136 20.78 -17.39 -3.13
C LYS A 136 20.83 -18.18 -1.84
N GLN A 137 21.24 -19.45 -1.91
CA GLN A 137 21.39 -20.30 -0.72
C GLN A 137 22.40 -19.69 0.27
N GLY A 138 23.56 -19.23 -0.22
CA GLY A 138 24.54 -18.56 0.62
C GLY A 138 24.01 -17.30 1.32
N VAL A 139 23.14 -16.52 0.67
CA VAL A 139 22.46 -15.38 1.33
C VAL A 139 21.49 -15.87 2.42
N LEU A 140 20.69 -16.89 2.15
CA LEU A 140 19.74 -17.45 3.11
C LEU A 140 20.44 -18.00 4.36
N ASP A 141 21.56 -18.69 4.18
CA ASP A 141 22.36 -19.23 5.27
C ASP A 141 22.89 -18.10 6.17
N ARG A 142 23.47 -17.05 5.58
CA ARG A 142 23.90 -15.86 6.33
C ARG A 142 22.76 -15.20 7.12
N LEU A 143 21.57 -15.10 6.54
CA LEU A 143 20.40 -14.55 7.23
C LEU A 143 19.94 -15.43 8.40
N LYS A 144 20.01 -16.76 8.25
CA LYS A 144 19.70 -17.72 9.31
C LYS A 144 20.67 -17.58 10.48
N ASP A 145 21.96 -17.43 10.19
CA ASP A 145 23.01 -17.26 11.19
C ASP A 145 22.81 -15.96 11.98
N ILE A 146 22.58 -14.82 11.30
CA ILE A 146 22.29 -13.54 11.96
C ILE A 146 21.09 -13.65 12.91
N ARG A 147 20.03 -14.35 12.48
CA ARG A 147 18.83 -14.56 13.29
C ARG A 147 19.12 -15.41 14.53
N ASN A 148 19.98 -16.42 14.42
CA ASN A 148 20.34 -17.29 15.54
C ASN A 148 21.25 -16.56 16.53
N SER A 149 22.21 -15.76 16.07
CA SER A 149 23.08 -14.97 16.95
C SER A 149 22.29 -13.97 17.79
N LYS A 150 21.27 -13.31 17.22
CA LYS A 150 20.41 -12.37 17.98
C LYS A 150 19.56 -13.02 19.06
N LYS A 151 19.37 -14.34 19.06
CA LYS A 151 18.62 -15.07 20.10
C LYS A 151 19.48 -15.48 21.29
N GLY A 152 20.80 -15.45 21.16
CA GLY A 152 21.74 -15.90 22.20
C GLY A 152 22.05 -14.84 23.26
N ASP A 153 21.98 -13.55 22.93
CA ASP A 153 22.48 -12.45 23.77
C ASP A 153 21.36 -11.55 24.34
N GLY A 154 20.20 -12.13 24.68
CA GLY A 154 19.19 -11.41 25.47
C GLY A 154 19.66 -11.26 26.92
N PRO A 155 19.63 -10.06 27.54
CA PRO A 155 20.01 -9.89 28.94
C PRO A 155 19.13 -10.77 29.82
N ARG A 156 19.76 -11.61 30.65
CA ARG A 156 19.11 -12.40 31.70
C ARG A 156 18.67 -11.51 32.85
#